data_AF-A0A0K9YRD5-F1
#
_entry.id   AF-A0A0K9YRD5-F1
#
_cell.length_a   1.000
_cell.length_b   1.000
_cell.length_c   1.000
_cell.angle_alpha   90.00
_cell.angle_beta   90.00
_cell.angle_gamma   90.00
#
_symmetry.space_group_name_H-M   'P 1'
#
loop_
_entity.id
_entity.type
_entity.pdbx_description
1 polymer ?
#
loop_
_entity_poly.entity_id
_entity_poly.type
_entity_poly.pdbx_seq_one_letter_code
_entity_poly.pdbx_strand_id
1 'polypeptide(L)'
;MNQPIKLLCTPQPLPDESFMGYIIRLSQENRCESLIWIFKLANIKTNPPNNKSNKLTETDYGNLSALTGLTINALKLLSFEVVESVAAACNAPHCQDTGREEIS
;
A
#
# COMPACT_ATOMS: atom_id res chain seq x y z
N MET A 1 -2.57 35.14 -4.51
CA MET A 1 -3.02 33.83 -5.05
C MET A 1 -1.83 32.90 -4.96
N ASN A 2 -1.80 31.97 -4.00
CA ASN A 2 -0.71 31.01 -3.89
C ASN A 2 -0.93 29.93 -4.95
N GLN A 3 0.00 29.80 -5.90
CA GLN A 3 -0.04 28.68 -6.83
C GLN A 3 0.04 27.36 -6.03
N PRO A 4 -0.74 26.33 -6.38
CA PRO A 4 -0.62 25.03 -5.72
C PRO A 4 0.78 24.49 -6.01
N ILE A 5 1.51 24.15 -4.94
CA ILE A 5 2.79 23.48 -5.06
C ILE A 5 2.53 22.13 -5.73
N LYS A 6 2.92 22.02 -7.00
CA LYS A 6 2.74 20.82 -7.81
C LYS A 6 4.01 19.98 -7.77
N LEU A 7 3.86 18.67 -7.69
CA LEU A 7 4.98 17.74 -7.84
C LEU A 7 5.64 17.93 -9.22
N LEU A 8 6.96 17.90 -9.25
CA LEU A 8 7.77 17.94 -10.47
C LEU A 8 7.59 16.66 -11.28
N CYS A 9 7.47 15.52 -10.60
CA CYS A 9 7.31 14.20 -11.19
C CYS A 9 6.22 13.40 -10.46
N THR A 10 5.38 12.67 -11.20
CA THR A 10 4.37 11.77 -10.64
C THR A 10 4.53 10.41 -11.31
N PRO A 11 5.49 9.59 -10.86
CA PRO A 11 5.68 8.26 -11.43
C PRO A 11 4.42 7.41 -11.24
N GLN A 12 4.19 6.50 -12.19
CA GLN A 12 3.18 5.46 -12.03
C GLN A 12 3.65 4.44 -10.98
N PRO A 13 2.76 3.91 -10.13
CA PRO A 13 3.09 2.83 -9.20
C PRO A 13 3.65 1.60 -9.91
N LEU A 14 4.59 0.88 -9.28
CA LEU A 14 5.02 -0.43 -9.79
C LEU A 14 3.99 -1.51 -9.41
N PRO A 15 3.91 -2.63 -10.16
CA PRO A 15 2.87 -3.65 -9.97
C PRO A 15 2.78 -4.21 -8.54
N ASP A 16 3.92 -4.41 -7.88
CA ASP A 16 4.02 -4.99 -6.54
C ASP A 16 4.44 -3.93 -5.48
N GLU A 17 4.30 -2.65 -5.81
CA GLU A 17 4.68 -1.57 -4.92
C GLU A 17 3.68 -1.40 -3.78
N SER A 18 4.17 -1.36 -2.54
CA SER A 18 3.34 -0.96 -1.40
C SER A 18 3.07 0.54 -1.44
N PHE A 19 2.01 0.98 -0.77
CA PHE A 19 1.68 2.41 -0.65
C PHE A 19 2.87 3.21 -0.11
N MET A 20 3.55 2.72 0.94
CA MET A 20 4.69 3.43 1.49
C MET A 20 5.90 3.43 0.53
N GLY A 21 6.12 2.33 -0.20
CA GLY A 21 7.13 2.27 -1.26
C GLY A 21 6.88 3.33 -2.34
N TYR A 22 5.62 3.46 -2.76
CA TYR A 22 5.21 4.49 -3.71
C TYR A 22 5.49 5.91 -3.19
N ILE A 23 5.14 6.21 -1.93
CA ILE A 23 5.40 7.53 -1.33
C ILE A 23 6.91 7.82 -1.21
N ILE A 24 7.73 6.82 -0.91
CA ILE A 24 9.20 6.96 -0.88
C ILE A 24 9.73 7.32 -2.26
N ARG A 25 9.36 6.55 -3.29
CA ARG A 25 9.81 6.80 -4.66
C ARG A 25 9.31 8.14 -5.18
N LEU A 26 8.05 8.47 -4.91
CA LEU A 26 7.49 9.78 -5.22
C LEU A 26 8.31 10.91 -4.59
N SER A 27 8.74 10.74 -3.33
CA SER A 27 9.58 11.74 -2.65
C SER A 27 10.97 11.85 -3.27
N GLN A 28 11.58 10.73 -3.65
CA GLN A 28 12.89 10.69 -4.31
C GLN A 28 12.88 11.38 -5.68
N GLU A 29 11.90 11.07 -6.51
CA GLU A 29 11.73 11.69 -7.85
C GLU A 29 11.47 13.19 -7.78
N ASN A 30 10.87 13.66 -6.67
CA ASN A 30 10.62 15.07 -6.41
C ASN A 30 11.69 15.74 -5.53
N ARG A 31 12.79 15.05 -5.22
CA ARG A 31 13.90 15.54 -4.38
C ARG A 31 13.44 16.10 -3.03
N CYS A 32 12.40 15.51 -2.46
CA CYS A 32 11.88 15.88 -1.15
C CYS A 32 12.79 15.28 -0.06
N GLU A 33 13.18 16.09 0.92
CA GLU A 33 14.04 15.66 2.04
C GLU A 33 13.35 14.66 2.99
N SER A 34 12.02 14.60 2.97
CA SER A 34 11.23 13.76 3.86
C SER A 34 9.87 13.42 3.25
N LEU A 35 9.36 12.22 3.56
CA LEU A 35 8.02 11.76 3.17
C LEU A 35 6.91 12.66 3.72
N ILE A 36 7.18 13.34 4.85
CA ILE A 36 6.25 14.29 5.47
C ILE A 36 5.87 15.41 4.48
N TRP A 37 6.75 15.78 3.55
CA TRP A 37 6.44 16.79 2.55
C TRP A 37 5.30 16.37 1.64
N ILE A 38 5.25 15.12 1.17
CA ILE A 38 4.16 14.62 0.33
C ILE A 38 2.83 14.68 1.09
N PHE A 39 2.82 14.24 2.35
CA PHE A 39 1.62 14.31 3.19
C PHE A 39 1.18 15.76 3.44
N LYS A 40 2.12 16.68 3.71
CA LYS A 40 1.82 18.11 3.86
C LYS A 40 1.26 18.72 2.57
N LEU A 41 1.83 18.38 1.42
CA LEU A 41 1.35 18.84 0.11
C LEU A 41 -0.05 18.32 -0.20
N ALA A 42 -0.34 17.09 0.18
CA ALA A 42 -1.67 16.50 0.11
C ALA A 42 -2.61 16.96 1.26
N ASN A 43 -2.19 17.91 2.10
CA ASN A 43 -2.96 18.38 3.24
C ASN A 43 -3.42 17.26 4.19
N ILE A 44 -2.61 16.21 4.33
CA ILE A 44 -2.84 15.05 5.20
C ILE A 44 -2.16 15.30 6.54
N LYS A 45 -2.91 15.11 7.62
CA LYS A 45 -2.37 15.25 8.99
C LYS A 45 -1.52 14.05 9.34
N THR A 46 -0.21 14.25 9.48
CA THR A 46 0.71 13.28 10.07
C THR A 46 0.67 13.44 11.59
N ASN A 47 0.03 12.52 12.31
CA ASN A 47 0.07 12.52 13.78
C ASN A 47 1.45 12.07 14.28
N PRO A 48 1.89 12.52 15.46
CA PRO A 48 3.11 12.04 16.08
C PRO A 48 3.05 10.51 16.32
N PRO A 49 4.21 9.83 16.33
CA PRO A 49 4.33 8.36 16.25
C PRO A 49 3.74 7.56 17.44
N ASN A 50 3.17 8.23 18.43
CA ASN A 50 2.68 7.66 19.68
C ASN A 50 1.17 7.45 19.75
N ASN A 51 0.42 7.70 18.67
CA ASN A 51 -1.02 7.44 18.64
C ASN A 51 -1.39 6.73 17.34
N LYS A 52 -2.02 5.54 17.47
CA LYS A 52 -2.77 4.74 16.49
C LYS A 52 -2.46 5.02 15.01
N SER A 53 -2.00 4.00 14.28
CA SER A 53 -1.78 4.05 12.82
C SER A 53 -2.83 4.93 12.13
N ASN A 54 -2.38 6.07 11.59
CA ASN A 54 -3.25 6.99 10.89
C ASN A 54 -3.75 6.30 9.63
N LYS A 55 -4.92 5.66 9.73
CA LYS A 55 -5.65 5.18 8.57
C LYS A 55 -6.02 6.39 7.73
N LEU A 56 -5.61 6.38 6.47
CA LEU A 56 -6.01 7.40 5.51
C LEU A 56 -7.53 7.38 5.35
N THR A 57 -8.13 8.56 5.42
CA THR A 57 -9.55 8.78 5.19
C THR A 57 -9.83 8.91 3.69
N GLU A 58 -11.11 8.86 3.29
CA GLU A 58 -11.50 9.07 1.89
C GLU A 58 -11.03 10.43 1.36
N THR A 59 -11.10 11.47 2.20
CA THR A 59 -10.60 12.81 1.89
C THR A 59 -9.09 12.81 1.64
N ASP A 60 -8.33 12.05 2.41
CA ASP A 60 -6.87 11.94 2.22
C ASP A 60 -6.54 11.31 0.87
N TYR A 61 -7.26 10.25 0.48
CA TYR A 61 -7.12 9.66 -0.86
C TYR A 61 -7.53 10.63 -1.97
N GLY A 62 -8.57 11.43 -1.76
CA GLY A 62 -8.97 12.49 -2.69
C GLY A 62 -7.87 13.53 -2.90
N ASN A 63 -7.23 13.97 -1.82
CA ASN A 63 -6.12 14.92 -1.92
C ASN A 63 -4.87 14.31 -2.58
N LEU A 64 -4.55 13.05 -2.27
CA LEU A 64 -3.47 12.32 -2.94
C LEU A 64 -3.74 12.11 -4.43
N SER A 65 -4.99 11.82 -4.78
CA SER A 65 -5.43 11.68 -6.17
C SER A 65 -5.23 12.98 -6.94
N ALA A 66 -5.63 14.11 -6.36
CA ALA A 66 -5.40 15.44 -6.95
C ALA A 66 -3.89 15.77 -7.07
N LEU A 67 -3.07 15.34 -6.11
CA LEU A 67 -1.62 15.62 -6.11
C LEU A 67 -0.85 14.76 -7.13
N THR A 68 -1.21 13.48 -7.24
CA THR A 68 -0.46 12.46 -8.00
C THR A 68 -1.03 12.19 -9.40
N GLY A 69 -2.30 12.56 -9.63
CA GLY A 69 -3.03 12.20 -10.84
C GLY A 69 -3.52 10.75 -10.89
N LEU A 70 -3.29 9.96 -9.83
CA LEU A 70 -3.80 8.59 -9.73
C LEU A 70 -5.27 8.59 -9.31
N THR A 71 -6.00 7.53 -9.68
CA THR A 71 -7.35 7.34 -9.17
C THR A 71 -7.33 6.95 -7.69
N ILE A 72 -8.40 7.31 -6.96
CA ILE A 72 -8.57 6.89 -5.55
C ILE A 72 -8.46 5.37 -5.41
N ASN A 73 -9.03 4.61 -6.35
CA ASN A 73 -8.98 3.14 -6.32
C ASN A 73 -7.54 2.62 -6.47
N ALA A 74 -6.74 3.20 -7.38
CA ALA A 74 -5.33 2.82 -7.52
C ALA A 74 -4.56 3.09 -6.22
N LEU A 75 -4.77 4.23 -5.57
CA LEU A 75 -4.12 4.55 -4.29
C LEU A 75 -4.53 3.61 -3.16
N LYS A 76 -5.81 3.22 -3.12
CA LYS A 76 -6.32 2.23 -2.16
C LYS A 76 -5.70 0.85 -2.40
N LEU A 77 -5.57 0.41 -3.66
CA LEU A 77 -4.95 -0.87 -4.02
C LEU A 77 -3.54 -1.01 -3.46
N LEU A 78 -2.74 0.06 -3.50
CA LEU A 78 -1.39 0.09 -2.90
C LEU A 78 -1.41 -0.06 -1.37
N SER A 79 -2.52 0.30 -0.73
CA SER A 79 -2.69 0.30 0.73
C SER A 79 -3.25 -1.02 1.28
N PHE A 80 -3.66 -1.96 0.41
CA PHE A 80 -4.06 -3.29 0.87
C PHE A 80 -2.81 -4.09 1.20
N GLU A 81 -2.63 -4.38 2.49
CA GLU A 81 -1.74 -5.46 2.91
C GLU A 81 -2.37 -6.78 2.46
N VAL A 82 -1.55 -7.68 1.89
CA VAL A 82 -1.97 -9.06 1.63
C VAL A 82 -2.39 -9.65 2.97
N VAL A 83 -3.69 -9.88 3.14
CA VAL A 83 -4.16 -10.73 4.23
C VAL A 83 -3.69 -12.13 3.86
N GLU A 84 -2.60 -12.60 4.45
CA GLU A 84 -2.28 -14.02 4.44
C GLU A 84 -3.40 -14.77 5.17
N SER A 85 -4.49 -15.09 4.47
CA SER A 85 -5.46 -16.08 4.91
C SER A 85 -5.20 -17.39 4.18
N VAL A 86 -4.00 -17.95 4.32
CA VAL A 86 -3.72 -19.35 3.96
C VAL A 86 -2.80 -20.02 4.99
N ALA A 87 -3.12 -19.85 6.28
CA ALA A 87 -2.67 -20.76 7.34
C ALA A 87 -3.74 -21.78 7.76
N ALA A 88 -4.82 -21.95 6.99
CA ALA A 88 -5.97 -22.79 7.38
C ALA A 88 -6.45 -23.78 6.31
N ALA A 89 -5.57 -24.27 5.42
CA ALA A 89 -5.96 -25.29 4.43
C ALA A 89 -4.97 -26.47 4.26
N CYS A 90 -3.93 -26.58 5.09
CA CYS A 90 -2.99 -27.71 5.05
C CYS A 90 -2.90 -28.45 6.39
N ASN A 91 -4.01 -28.62 7.10
CA ASN A 91 -4.16 -29.72 8.06
C ASN A 91 -5.06 -30.76 7.40
N ALA A 92 -4.52 -31.49 6.42
CA ALA A 92 -5.14 -32.73 5.98
C ALA A 92 -4.97 -33.75 7.12
N PRO A 93 -6.06 -34.27 7.72
CA PRO A 93 -5.93 -35.50 8.45
C PRO A 93 -5.86 -36.64 7.43
N HIS A 94 -4.94 -37.57 7.69
CA HIS A 94 -5.09 -38.98 7.29
C HIS A 94 -4.78 -39.34 5.83
N CYS A 95 -3.50 -39.58 5.53
CA CYS A 95 -3.16 -40.65 4.60
C CYS A 95 -3.45 -41.98 5.32
N GLN A 96 -4.58 -42.61 5.04
CA GLN A 96 -4.75 -44.03 5.36
C GLN A 96 -3.98 -44.85 4.33
N ASP A 97 -2.90 -45.45 4.82
CA ASP A 97 -2.18 -46.52 4.17
C ASP A 97 -3.09 -47.77 4.18
N THR A 98 -3.81 -48.01 3.08
CA THR A 98 -4.58 -49.24 2.87
C THR A 98 -4.32 -49.74 1.45
N GLY A 99 -3.49 -50.80 1.32
CA GLY A 99 -3.29 -51.45 0.05
C GLY A 99 -2.16 -52.49 0.04
N ARG A 100 -2.19 -53.44 0.97
CA ARG A 100 -1.46 -54.71 0.84
C ARG A 100 -2.28 -55.59 -0.11
N GLU A 101 -1.79 -55.81 -1.33
CA GLU A 101 -2.21 -56.95 -2.14
C GLU A 101 -0.99 -57.78 -2.54
N GLU A 102 -1.12 -59.06 -2.21
CA GLU A 102 -0.19 -60.15 -2.45
C GLU A 102 -0.09 -60.41 -3.95
N ILE A 103 1.13 -60.58 -4.46
CA ILE A 103 1.37 -61.10 -5.81
C ILE A 103 1.80 -62.55 -5.63
N SER A 104 1.06 -63.45 -6.29
CA SER A 104 1.22 -64.91 -6.33
C SER A 104 2.60 -65.38 -6.77
#